data_AF-A0A2Z5BWM2-F1
#
_entry.id   AF-A0A2Z5BWM2-F1
#
_cell.length_a   1.000
_cell.length_b   1.000
_cell.length_c   1.000
_cell.angle_alpha   90.00
_cell.angle_beta   90.00
_cell.angle_gamma   90.00
#
_symmetry.space_group_name_H-M   'P 1'
#
loop_
_entity.id
_entity.type
_entity.pdbx_description
1 polymer ?
#
loop_
_entity_poly.entity_id
_entity_poly.type
_entity_poly.pdbx_seq_one_letter_code
_entity_poly.pdbx_strand_id
1 'polypeptide(L)' 'MREIIKKPVIVVGLFLLVASLVFLLGYVTDLPYFRDSELGWIWTTMIAGIVTLFFGYFHDFLEKKKARSKVR' A
#
# COMPACT_ATOMS: atom_id res chain seq x y z
N MET A 1 -16.22 -5.46 6.66
CA MET A 1 -14.88 -6.02 6.96
C MET A 1 -14.56 -7.31 6.19
N ARG A 2 -15.45 -8.30 6.07
CA ARG A 2 -15.17 -9.57 5.33
C ARG A 2 -14.74 -9.40 3.87
N GLU A 3 -15.29 -8.44 3.14
CA GLU A 3 -14.96 -8.20 1.72
C GLU A 3 -13.57 -7.59 1.52
N ILE A 4 -13.05 -6.84 2.50
CA ILE A 4 -11.72 -6.22 2.45
C ILE A 4 -10.62 -7.26 2.70
N ILE A 5 -10.88 -8.24 3.58
CA ILE A 5 -9.97 -9.36 3.87
C ILE A 5 -9.77 -10.25 2.63
N LYS A 6 -10.75 -10.32 1.71
CA LYS A 6 -10.63 -11.08 0.46
C LYS A 6 -9.55 -10.53 -0.50
N LYS A 7 -9.05 -9.31 -0.27
CA LYS A 7 -8.04 -8.65 -1.11
C LYS A 7 -6.83 -8.25 -0.27
N PRO A 8 -6.03 -9.24 0.19
CA PRO A 8 -4.92 -9.01 1.12
C PRO A 8 -3.91 -8.00 0.56
N VAL A 9 -3.69 -8.00 -0.75
CA VAL A 9 -2.77 -7.07 -1.43
C VAL A 9 -3.18 -5.61 -1.26
N ILE A 10 -4.49 -5.30 -1.35
CA ILE A 10 -4.98 -3.92 -1.18
C ILE A 10 -4.79 -3.48 0.28
N VAL A 11 -5.05 -4.38 1.23
CA VAL A 11 -4.87 -4.12 2.66
C VAL A 11 -3.41 -3.84 2.99
N VAL A 12 -2.49 -4.67 2.48
CA VAL A 12 -1.04 -4.50 2.67
C VAL A 12 -0.56 -3.19 2.05
N GLY A 13 -1.02 -2.84 0.84
CA GLY A 13 -0.68 -1.57 0.20
C GLY A 13 -1.14 -0.35 1.00
N LEU A 14 -2.34 -0.42 1.60
CA LEU A 14 -2.86 0.62 2.50
C LEU A 14 -2.00 0.74 3.77
N PHE A 15 -1.63 -0.38 4.39
CA PHE A 15 -0.74 -0.37 5.56
C PHE A 15 0.63 0.24 5.24
N LEU A 16 1.20 -0.06 4.07
CA LEU A 16 2.46 0.53 3.62
C LEU A 16 2.36 2.05 3.43
N LEU A 17 1.26 2.56 2.88
CA LEU A 17 1.04 4.00 2.79
C LEU A 17 0.92 4.65 4.17
N VAL A 18 0.13 4.06 5.07
CA VAL A 18 0.00 4.57 6.45
C VAL A 18 1.35 4.54 7.17
N ALA A 19 2.14 3.48 6.99
CA ALA A 19 3.49 3.40 7.54
C ALA A 19 4.39 4.50 6.98
N SER A 20 4.38 4.77 5.67
CA SER A 20 5.16 5.86 5.08
C SER A 20 4.78 7.24 5.64
N LEU A 21 3.50 7.47 5.93
CA LEU A 21 3.01 8.69 6.59
C LEU A 21 3.53 8.81 8.02
N VAL A 22 3.55 7.70 8.77
CA VAL A 22 4.10 7.66 10.14
C VAL A 22 5.62 7.91 10.11
N PHE A 23 6.35 7.31 9.17
CA PHE A 23 7.77 7.56 8.97
C PHE A 23 8.04 9.03 8.64
N LEU A 24 7.25 9.64 7.75
CA LEU A 24 7.37 11.05 7.39
C LEU A 24 7.08 11.97 8.59
N LEU A 25 6.02 11.69 9.35
CA LEU A 25 5.71 12.44 10.58
C LEU A 25 6.80 12.28 11.63
N GLY A 26 7.33 11.07 11.81
CA GLY A 26 8.44 10.79 12.71
C GLY A 26 9.70 11.56 12.34
N TYR A 27 9.99 11.65 11.04
CA TYR A 27 11.10 12.43 10.52
C TYR A 27 10.92 13.94 10.72
N VAL A 28 9.73 14.49 10.43
CA VAL A 28 9.43 15.93 10.60
C VAL A 28 9.42 16.37 12.06
N THR A 29 9.00 15.48 12.97
CA THR A 29 8.95 15.76 14.42
C THR A 29 10.29 15.49 15.12
N ASP A 30 11.34 15.15 14.37
CA ASP A 30 12.70 14.93 14.87
C ASP A 30 12.77 13.87 15.98
N LEU A 31 11.87 12.88 15.93
CA LEU A 31 11.83 11.79 16.90
C LEU A 31 13.15 10.98 16.82
N PRO A 32 13.81 10.68 17.96
CA PRO A 32 15.15 10.07 17.96
C PRO A 32 15.26 8.78 17.15
N TYR A 33 14.19 7.99 17.10
CA TYR A 33 14.12 6.73 16.34
C TYR A 33 14.02 6.94 14.82
N PHE A 34 13.41 8.04 14.39
CA PHE A 34 13.15 8.34 12.98
C PHE A 34 14.14 9.34 12.39
N ARG A 35 14.93 10.01 13.23
CA ARG A 35 15.96 10.96 12.81
C ARG A 35 17.08 10.30 12.00
N ASP A 36 17.39 9.05 12.32
CA ASP A 36 18.34 8.21 11.59
C ASP A 36 17.67 7.38 10.48
N SER A 37 16.34 7.46 10.35
CA SER A 37 15.66 6.87 9.20
C SER A 37 16.01 7.68 7.97
N GLU A 38 16.93 7.17 7.15
CA GLU A 38 17.32 7.79 5.89
C GLU A 38 16.07 8.13 5.08
N LEU A 39 16.01 9.34 4.51
CA LEU A 39 14.92 9.76 3.62
C LEU A 39 14.61 8.69 2.56
N GLY A 40 15.63 7.93 2.14
CA GLY A 40 15.51 6.76 1.26
C GLY A 40 14.49 5.73 1.75
N TRP A 41 14.45 5.38 3.04
CA TRP A 41 13.49 4.42 3.61
C TRP A 41 12.05 4.92 3.57
N ILE A 42 11.84 6.22 3.74
CA ILE A 42 10.52 6.84 3.65
C ILE A 42 10.03 6.75 2.20
N TRP A 43 10.89 7.10 1.25
CA TRP A 43 10.59 7.01 -0.19
C TRP A 43 10.34 5.58 -0.65
N THR A 44 11.16 4.59 -0.24
CA THR A 44 10.97 3.19 -0.64
C THR A 44 9.68 2.61 -0.09
N THR A 45 9.34 2.90 1.17
CA THR A 45 8.08 2.46 1.79
C THR A 45 6.87 3.06 1.08
N MET A 46 6.94 4.34 0.70
CA MET A 46 5.89 5.01 -0.06
C MET A 46 5.72 4.40 -1.45
N ILE A 47 6.81 4.21 -2.19
CA ILE A 47 6.80 3.59 -3.53
C ILE A 47 6.25 2.16 -3.45
N ALA A 48 6.70 1.38 -2.46
CA ALA A 48 6.21 0.01 -2.25
C ALA A 48 4.70 -0.02 -1.99
N GLY A 49 4.17 0.91 -1.19
CA GLY A 49 2.73 1.05 -0.97
C GLY A 49 1.95 1.36 -2.24
N ILE A 50 2.42 2.32 -3.04
CA ILE A 50 1.80 2.70 -4.32
C ILE A 50 1.79 1.53 -5.30
N VAL A 51 2.93 0.86 -5.49
CA VAL A 51 3.07 -0.29 -6.41
C VAL A 51 2.16 -1.44 -5.96
N THR A 52 2.14 -1.73 -4.66
CA THR A 52 1.30 -2.80 -4.10
C THR A 52 -0.19 -2.53 -4.33
N LEU A 53 -0.63 -1.28 -4.12
CA LEU A 53 -2.00 -0.88 -4.42
C LEU A 53 -2.30 -0.97 -5.92
N PHE A 54 -1.38 -0.51 -6.78
CA PHE A 54 -1.52 -0.58 -8.22
C PHE A 54 -1.77 -2.03 -8.67
N PHE A 55 -0.94 -2.98 -8.22
CA PHE A 55 -1.14 -4.39 -8.52
C PHE A 55 -2.42 -4.96 -7.91
N GLY A 56 -2.78 -4.57 -6.68
CA GLY A 56 -4.02 -4.99 -6.04
C GLY A 56 -5.27 -4.56 -6.82
N TYR A 57 -5.31 -3.30 -7.27
CA TYR A 57 -6.39 -2.78 -8.10
C TYR A 57 -6.40 -3.40 -9.50
N PHE A 58 -5.23 -3.58 -10.11
CA PHE A 58 -5.12 -4.18 -11.44
C PHE A 58 -5.60 -5.64 -11.44
N HIS A 59 -5.25 -6.40 -10.41
CA HIS A 59 -5.72 -7.78 -10.23
C HIS A 59 -7.25 -7.83 -10.06
N ASP A 60 -7.82 -6.98 -9.20
CA ASP A 60 -9.27 -6.91 -9.03
C ASP A 60 -9.98 -6.50 -10.33
N PHE A 61 -9.39 -5.59 -11.10
CA PHE A 61 -9.93 -5.19 -12.39
C PHE A 61 -9.95 -6.36 -13.39
N LEU A 62 -8.86 -7.14 -13.46
CA LEU A 62 -8.78 -8.33 -14.31
C LEU A 62 -9.76 -9.42 -13.87
N GLU A 63 -9.89 -9.68 -12.57
CA GLU A 63 -10.86 -10.64 -12.03
C GLU A 63 -12.29 -10.25 -12.40
N LYS A 64 -12.66 -8.97 -12.22
CA LYS A 64 -13.97 -8.46 -12.62
C LYS A 64 -14.19 -8.55 -14.12
N LYS A 65 -13.18 -8.31 -14.95
CA LYS A 65 -13.26 -8.48 -16.41
C LYS A 65 -13.50 -9.95 -16.78
N LYS A 66 -12.76 -10.87 -16.16
CA LYS A 66 -12.85 -12.31 -16.42
C LYS A 66 -14.19 -12.90 -15.96
N ALA A 67 -14.70 -12.47 -14.82
CA ALA A 67 -16.03 -12.83 -14.35
C ALA A 67 -17.13 -12.37 -15.33
N ARG A 68 -17.04 -11.13 -15.84
CA ARG A 68 -17.99 -10.62 -16.84
C ARG A 68 -17.93 -11.36 -18.17
N SER A 69 -16.74 -11.82 -18.57
CA SER A 69 -16.55 -12.61 -19.80
C SER A 69 -17.06 -14.05 -19.69
N LYS A 70 -17.18 -14.61 -18.48
CA LYS A 70 -17.65 -15.98 -18.27
C LYS A 70 -19.18 -16.09 -18.18
N VAL A 71 -19.86 -14.96 -18.01
CA VAL A 71 -21.33 -14.84 -17.95
C VAL A 71 -21.94 -14.63 -19.34
N ARG A 72 -21.11 -14.35 -20.36
CA ARG A 72 -21.52 -14.25 -21.77
C ARG A 72 -21.16 -15.53 -22.51
#